data_AF-A0A229H4J7-F1
#
_entry.id   AF-A0A229H4J7-F1
#
_cell.length_a   1.000
_cell.length_b   1.000
_cell.length_c   1.000
_cell.angle_alpha   90.00
_cell.angle_beta   90.00
_cell.angle_gamma   90.00
#
_symmetry.space_group_name_H-M   'P 1'
#
loop_
_entity.id
_entity.type
_entity.pdbx_description
1 polymer ?
#
loop_
_entity_poly.entity_id
_entity_poly.type
_entity_poly.pdbx_seq_one_letter_code
_entity_poly.pdbx_strand_id
1 'polypeptide(L)'
;MLDPGQARPDIATVAELLGNTTRATMVSALAGDFVMPAGELASIAGVSRPTASEHLSRLVDRGLLSVDRMGRHAYYRISSPQVAELIEALAVIAPLRPPTSLRSARLLKTLSHARTCYRHLAGRIGVELAGALLDRGLVRREESGLEIDTERWDADKPLGLASGPLEIEGQPLIKGCVDWSERRHHLAGTAATALTDQLFELGWIARAREHKRAVVVTPAGAEGLSREFGLNLL
;
A
#
# COMPACT_ATOMS: atom_id res chain seq x y z
N MET A 1 3.26 -2.22 29.12
CA MET A 1 4.06 -1.69 28.00
C MET A 1 5.33 -1.12 28.62
N LEU A 2 6.52 -1.54 28.16
CA LEU A 2 7.78 -1.01 28.68
C LEU A 2 7.93 0.46 28.23
N ASP A 3 8.53 1.29 29.08
CA ASP A 3 8.91 2.67 28.73
C ASP A 3 9.95 2.63 27.59
N PRO A 4 9.72 3.32 26.45
CA PRO A 4 10.67 3.40 25.34
C PRO A 4 12.07 3.88 25.75
N GLY A 5 12.19 4.64 26.85
CA GLY A 5 13.47 5.09 27.39
C GLY A 5 14.24 4.03 28.20
N GLN A 6 13.62 2.89 28.52
CA GLN A 6 14.15 1.88 29.44
C GLN A 6 14.47 0.53 28.76
N ALA A 7 14.19 0.39 27.47
CA ALA A 7 14.46 -0.82 26.71
C ALA A 7 14.91 -0.50 25.28
N ARG A 8 15.80 -1.33 24.72
CA ARG A 8 16.20 -1.23 23.31
C ARG A 8 15.19 -1.95 22.42
N PRO A 9 14.88 -1.43 21.22
CA PRO A 9 14.07 -2.16 20.24
C PRO A 9 14.73 -3.50 19.88
N ASP A 10 13.97 -4.59 19.96
CA ASP A 10 14.41 -5.91 19.52
C ASP A 10 14.02 -6.15 18.06
N ILE A 11 14.87 -5.67 17.16
CA ILE A 11 14.68 -5.84 15.71
C ILE A 11 14.79 -7.31 15.27
N ALA A 12 15.50 -8.15 16.03
CA ALA A 12 15.77 -9.54 15.65
C ALA A 12 14.49 -10.36 15.67
N THR A 13 13.62 -10.13 16.66
CA THR A 13 12.30 -10.77 16.72
C THR A 13 11.45 -10.53 15.46
N VAL A 14 11.45 -9.30 14.94
CA VAL A 14 10.70 -8.97 13.70
C VAL A 14 11.37 -9.58 12.48
N ALA A 15 12.70 -9.48 12.41
CA ALA A 15 13.48 -10.05 11.31
C ALA A 15 13.32 -11.57 11.22
N GLU A 16 13.31 -12.29 12.34
CA GLU A 16 13.10 -13.73 12.38
C GLU A 16 11.72 -14.11 11.81
N LEU A 17 10.67 -13.36 12.16
CA LEU A 17 9.33 -13.58 11.61
C LEU A 17 9.32 -13.40 10.09
N LEU A 18 9.94 -12.34 9.57
CA LEU A 18 9.90 -12.07 8.13
C LEU A 18 10.94 -12.88 7.34
N GLY A 19 11.96 -13.44 7.99
CA GLY A 19 12.97 -14.32 7.41
C GLY A 19 12.47 -15.71 6.96
N ASN A 20 11.16 -15.93 6.93
CA ASN A 20 10.53 -17.15 6.45
C ASN A 20 9.63 -16.84 5.24
N THR A 21 9.84 -17.57 4.13
CA THR A 21 9.13 -17.35 2.87
C THR A 21 7.60 -17.42 3.01
N THR A 22 7.07 -18.37 3.78
CA THR A 22 5.62 -18.52 3.99
C THR A 22 5.03 -17.32 4.72
N ARG A 23 5.64 -16.90 5.84
CA ARG A 23 5.19 -15.72 6.60
C ARG A 23 5.32 -14.44 5.79
N ALA A 24 6.45 -14.22 5.12
CA ALA A 24 6.66 -13.08 4.25
C ALA A 24 5.61 -13.01 3.13
N THR A 25 5.26 -14.16 2.54
CA THR A 25 4.24 -14.27 1.49
C THR A 25 2.84 -13.91 2.02
N MET A 26 2.46 -14.43 3.19
CA MET A 26 1.18 -14.12 3.82
C MET A 26 1.05 -12.64 4.18
N VAL A 27 2.09 -12.05 4.79
CA VAL A 27 2.08 -10.63 5.15
C VAL A 27 2.05 -9.73 3.90
N SER A 28 2.83 -10.08 2.87
CA SER A 28 2.84 -9.34 1.59
C SER A 28 1.48 -9.36 0.87
N ALA A 29 0.70 -10.44 1.03
CA ALA A 29 -0.64 -10.54 0.47
C ALA A 29 -1.62 -9.53 1.11
N LEU A 30 -1.42 -9.22 2.39
CA LEU A 30 -2.24 -8.28 3.16
C LEU A 30 -1.81 -6.82 2.99
N ALA A 31 -0.67 -6.57 2.34
CA ALA A 31 -0.06 -5.24 2.24
C ALA A 31 -0.98 -4.16 1.64
N GLY A 32 -2.06 -4.49 0.91
CA GLY A 32 -3.03 -3.55 0.32
C GLY A 32 -4.25 -3.21 1.19
N ASP A 33 -4.09 -3.21 2.51
CA ASP A 33 -5.18 -3.08 3.52
C ASP A 33 -6.28 -4.13 3.38
N PHE A 34 -5.88 -5.34 2.98
CA PHE A 34 -6.82 -6.44 2.82
C PHE A 34 -7.01 -7.21 4.12
N VAL A 35 -8.25 -7.66 4.30
CA VAL A 35 -8.62 -8.66 5.29
C VAL A 35 -8.79 -10.00 4.58
N MET A 36 -8.13 -11.06 5.04
CA MET A 36 -8.23 -12.39 4.42
C MET A 36 -8.42 -13.51 5.45
N PRO A 37 -9.23 -14.52 5.14
CA PRO A 37 -9.35 -15.70 5.99
C PRO A 37 -8.08 -16.58 5.91
N ALA A 38 -7.81 -17.34 6.97
CA ALA A 38 -6.65 -18.25 7.03
C ALA A 38 -6.52 -19.18 5.82
N GLY A 39 -7.65 -19.68 5.31
CA GLY A 39 -7.67 -20.60 4.16
C GLY A 39 -7.19 -19.96 2.86
N GLU A 40 -7.45 -18.66 2.66
CA GLU A 40 -6.98 -17.93 1.48
C GLU A 40 -5.47 -17.68 1.60
N LEU A 41 -5.00 -17.27 2.78
CA LEU A 41 -3.57 -17.08 3.05
C LEU A 41 -2.78 -18.39 2.92
N ALA A 42 -3.36 -19.51 3.35
CA ALA A 42 -2.79 -20.84 3.14
C ALA A 42 -2.61 -21.17 1.66
N SER A 43 -3.64 -20.89 0.84
CA SER A 43 -3.61 -21.09 -0.61
C SER A 43 -2.54 -20.22 -1.28
N ILE A 44 -2.49 -18.93 -0.93
CA ILE A 44 -1.50 -17.97 -1.47
C ILE A 44 -0.07 -18.41 -1.14
N ALA A 45 0.16 -18.89 0.08
CA ALA A 45 1.48 -19.34 0.52
C ALA A 45 1.80 -20.79 0.13
N GLY A 46 0.87 -21.52 -0.49
CA GLY A 46 1.07 -22.90 -0.94
C GLY A 46 1.28 -23.90 0.19
N VAL A 47 0.67 -23.68 1.36
CA VAL A 47 0.82 -24.55 2.55
C VAL A 47 -0.51 -25.10 3.04
N SER A 48 -0.45 -26.15 3.87
CA SER A 48 -1.65 -26.72 4.51
C SER A 48 -2.31 -25.74 5.48
N ARG A 49 -3.61 -25.90 5.75
CA ARG A 49 -4.34 -25.06 6.73
C ARG A 49 -3.75 -25.13 8.14
N PRO A 50 -3.35 -26.31 8.67
CA PRO A 50 -2.65 -26.37 9.97
C PRO A 50 -1.33 -25.59 9.97
N THR A 51 -0.48 -25.77 8.95
CA THR A 51 0.79 -25.03 8.81
C THR A 51 0.56 -23.52 8.72
N ALA A 52 -0.44 -23.10 7.95
CA ALA A 52 -0.82 -21.69 7.88
C ALA A 52 -1.25 -21.14 9.24
N SER A 53 -2.04 -21.90 10.00
CA SER A 53 -2.53 -21.48 11.31
C SER A 53 -1.39 -21.27 12.31
N GLU A 54 -0.36 -22.13 12.29
CA GLU A 54 0.84 -21.95 13.12
C GLU A 54 1.59 -20.66 12.76
N HIS A 55 1.83 -20.43 11.46
CA HIS A 55 2.50 -19.22 10.99
C HIS A 55 1.71 -17.94 11.32
N LEU A 56 0.40 -17.96 11.11
CA LEU A 56 -0.48 -16.83 11.40
C LEU A 56 -0.54 -16.53 12.90
N SER A 57 -0.57 -17.56 13.75
CA SER A 57 -0.53 -17.38 15.21
C SER A 57 0.76 -16.67 15.63
N ARG A 58 1.93 -17.11 15.15
CA ARG A 58 3.21 -16.44 15.45
C ARG A 58 3.24 -14.97 15.00
N LEU A 59 2.65 -14.68 13.84
CA LEU A 59 2.57 -13.31 13.32
C LEU A 59 1.64 -12.43 14.16
N VAL A 60 0.55 -12.98 14.69
CA VAL A 60 -0.36 -12.29 15.59
C VAL A 60 0.26 -12.09 16.98
N ASP A 61 0.85 -13.14 17.55
CA ASP A 61 1.46 -13.12 18.89
C ASP A 61 2.60 -12.10 19.02
N ARG A 62 3.22 -11.74 17.89
CA ARG A 62 4.29 -10.75 17.80
C ARG A 62 3.85 -9.44 17.15
N GLY A 63 2.56 -9.25 16.95
CA GLY A 63 1.97 -7.97 16.59
C GLY A 63 2.19 -7.52 15.15
N LEU A 64 2.57 -8.40 14.22
CA LEU A 64 2.64 -8.07 12.79
C LEU A 64 1.24 -8.12 12.15
N LEU A 65 0.39 -9.04 12.61
CA LEU A 65 -0.99 -9.18 12.16
C LEU A 65 -1.96 -9.02 13.32
N SER A 66 -3.17 -8.57 13.03
CA SER A 66 -4.31 -8.71 13.93
C SER A 66 -5.30 -9.72 13.36
N VAL A 67 -6.10 -10.33 14.24
CA VAL A 67 -7.10 -11.33 13.85
C VAL A 67 -8.45 -11.02 14.46
N ASP A 68 -9.47 -10.98 13.58
CA ASP A 68 -10.88 -10.87 13.98
C ASP A 68 -11.55 -12.24 13.80
N ARG A 69 -12.17 -12.74 14.87
CA ARG A 69 -12.87 -14.04 14.86
C ARG A 69 -14.36 -13.82 14.73
N MET A 70 -14.91 -14.25 13.60
CA MET A 70 -16.35 -14.22 13.33
C MET A 70 -16.86 -15.66 13.21
N GLY A 71 -17.46 -16.16 14.29
CA GLY A 71 -17.89 -17.56 14.39
C GLY A 71 -16.72 -18.53 14.25
N ARG A 72 -16.77 -19.40 13.24
CA ARG A 72 -15.73 -20.43 12.97
C ARG A 72 -14.58 -19.94 12.11
N HIS A 73 -14.65 -18.70 11.61
CA HIS A 73 -13.67 -18.14 10.69
C HIS A 73 -12.83 -17.06 11.36
N ALA A 74 -11.53 -17.10 11.10
CA ALA A 74 -10.55 -16.12 11.55
C ALA A 74 -10.08 -15.31 10.33
N TYR A 75 -10.15 -13.99 10.46
CA TYR A 75 -9.81 -13.03 9.42
C TYR A 75 -8.60 -12.21 9.86
N TYR A 76 -7.59 -12.15 9.01
CA TYR A 76 -6.30 -11.55 9.33
C TYR A 76 -6.09 -10.29 8.52
N ARG A 77 -5.46 -9.29 9.14
CA ARG A 77 -5.05 -8.03 8.52
C ARG A 77 -3.71 -7.57 9.10
N ILE A 78 -3.04 -6.65 8.41
CA ILE A 78 -1.88 -5.94 8.98
C ILE A 78 -2.33 -5.22 10.26
N SER A 79 -1.55 -5.36 11.33
CA SER A 79 -1.92 -4.86 12.66
C SER A 79 -1.90 -3.33 12.75
N SER A 80 -0.96 -2.68 12.07
CA SER A 80 -0.77 -1.22 12.13
C SER A 80 -0.14 -0.63 10.86
N PRO A 81 -0.28 0.68 10.63
CA PRO A 81 0.38 1.38 9.52
C PRO A 81 1.90 1.20 9.51
N GLN A 82 2.55 1.17 10.69
CA GLN A 82 4.00 0.98 10.80
C GLN A 82 4.45 -0.39 10.28
N VAL A 83 3.63 -1.43 10.45
CA VAL A 83 3.92 -2.75 9.87
C VAL A 83 3.76 -2.72 8.35
N ALA A 84 2.75 -2.01 7.82
CA ALA A 84 2.62 -1.83 6.37
C ALA A 84 3.86 -1.12 5.79
N GLU A 85 4.31 -0.04 6.43
CA GLU A 85 5.51 0.71 6.04
C GLU A 85 6.78 -0.14 6.08
N LEU A 86 6.94 -0.99 7.11
CA LEU A 86 8.05 -1.94 7.17
C LEU A 86 8.06 -2.88 5.97
N ILE A 87 6.90 -3.42 5.59
CA ILE A 87 6.78 -4.36 4.47
C ILE A 87 7.08 -3.67 3.13
N GLU A 88 6.65 -2.42 2.98
CA GLU A 88 6.97 -1.59 1.83
C GLU A 88 8.47 -1.29 1.75
N ALA A 89 9.09 -0.89 2.87
CA ALA A 89 10.52 -0.63 2.94
C ALA A 89 11.36 -1.88 2.61
N LEU A 90 10.96 -3.06 3.10
CA LEU A 90 11.60 -4.32 2.75
C LEU A 90 11.45 -4.65 1.26
N ALA A 91 10.28 -4.40 0.66
CA ALA A 91 10.04 -4.66 -0.76
C ALA A 91 10.94 -3.82 -1.68
N VAL A 92 11.31 -2.61 -1.26
CA VAL A 92 12.20 -1.71 -2.01
C VAL A 92 13.63 -2.23 -2.07
N ILE A 93 14.13 -2.82 -0.97
CA ILE A 93 15.52 -3.32 -0.89
C ILE A 93 15.65 -4.81 -1.26
N ALA A 94 14.55 -5.55 -1.30
CA ALA A 94 14.55 -6.96 -1.64
C ALA A 94 15.02 -7.21 -3.09
N PRO A 95 15.73 -8.33 -3.34
CA PRO A 95 16.15 -8.67 -4.69
C PRO A 95 14.94 -8.92 -5.60
N LEU A 96 14.93 -8.26 -6.76
CA LEU A 96 13.93 -8.52 -7.79
C LEU A 96 14.16 -9.90 -8.39
N ARG A 97 13.12 -10.74 -8.39
CA ARG A 97 13.17 -12.07 -9.01
C ARG A 97 12.36 -12.03 -10.32
N PRO A 98 12.91 -12.55 -11.43
CA PRO A 98 12.17 -12.60 -12.68
C PRO A 98 10.94 -13.52 -12.55
N PRO A 99 9.85 -13.22 -13.24
CA PRO A 99 8.69 -14.10 -13.28
C PRO A 99 9.05 -15.44 -13.93
N THR A 100 8.59 -16.55 -13.35
CA THR A 100 8.88 -17.91 -13.83
C THR A 100 7.80 -18.46 -14.76
N SER A 101 6.73 -17.72 -15.00
CA SER A 101 5.63 -18.09 -15.89
C SER A 101 5.00 -16.88 -16.58
N LEU A 102 4.35 -17.10 -17.73
CA LEU A 102 3.59 -16.07 -18.44
C LEU A 102 2.53 -15.41 -17.56
N ARG A 103 1.84 -16.21 -16.71
CA ARG A 103 0.84 -15.69 -15.77
C ARG A 103 1.48 -14.74 -14.75
N SER A 104 2.61 -15.13 -14.15
CA SER A 104 3.32 -14.26 -13.20
C SER A 104 3.88 -13.00 -13.88
N ALA A 105 4.33 -13.10 -15.13
CA ALA A 105 4.82 -11.95 -15.88
C ALA A 105 3.71 -10.94 -16.18
N ARG A 106 2.52 -11.42 -16.58
CA ARG A 106 1.34 -10.58 -16.78
C ARG A 106 0.90 -9.89 -15.49
N LEU A 107 0.82 -10.64 -14.39
CA LEU A 107 0.48 -10.06 -13.08
C LEU A 107 1.50 -9.00 -12.64
N LEU A 108 2.80 -9.26 -12.83
CA LEU A 108 3.84 -8.29 -12.54
C LEU A 108 3.63 -7.00 -13.34
N LYS A 109 3.35 -7.13 -14.65
CA LYS A 109 3.04 -5.97 -15.51
C LYS A 109 1.82 -5.20 -15.00
N THR A 110 0.74 -5.88 -14.61
CA THR A 110 -0.45 -5.22 -14.03
C THR A 110 -0.09 -4.47 -12.75
N LEU A 111 0.60 -5.11 -11.80
CA LEU A 111 0.97 -4.51 -10.52
C LEU A 111 1.95 -3.33 -10.65
N SER A 112 2.89 -3.41 -11.60
CA SER A 112 3.82 -2.32 -11.91
C SER A 112 3.10 -1.15 -12.56
N HIS A 113 2.09 -1.40 -13.39
CA HIS A 113 1.31 -0.34 -14.02
C HIS A 113 0.47 0.42 -12.99
N ALA A 114 -0.41 -0.28 -12.26
CA ALA A 114 -1.22 0.33 -11.21
C ALA A 114 -1.62 -0.70 -10.13
N ARG A 115 -1.50 -0.31 -8.87
CA ARG A 115 -1.93 -1.10 -7.71
C ARG A 115 -2.23 -0.21 -6.52
N THR A 116 -2.82 -0.77 -5.47
CA THR A 116 -2.73 -0.15 -4.14
C THR A 116 -1.53 -0.71 -3.38
N CYS A 117 -0.68 0.18 -2.86
CA CYS A 117 0.46 -0.23 -2.05
C CYS A 117 -0.04 -0.76 -0.71
N TYR A 118 -0.60 0.14 0.10
CA TYR A 118 -1.52 -0.09 1.21
C TYR A 118 -2.90 0.47 0.85
N ARG A 119 -3.23 1.65 1.36
CA ARG A 119 -4.45 2.40 1.05
C ARG A 119 -4.27 3.52 0.03
N HIS A 120 -3.16 3.53 -0.72
CA HIS A 120 -2.86 4.58 -1.66
C HIS A 120 -2.37 4.00 -3.01
N LEU A 121 -2.62 4.74 -4.08
CA LEU A 121 -2.28 4.37 -5.45
C LEU A 121 -0.76 4.34 -5.64
N ALA A 122 -0.29 3.27 -6.26
CA ALA A 122 1.10 3.00 -6.54
C ALA A 122 1.26 2.34 -7.93
N GLY A 123 2.48 1.93 -8.25
CA GLY A 123 2.88 1.64 -9.62
C GLY A 123 3.08 2.94 -10.41
N ARG A 124 3.24 2.80 -11.71
CA ARG A 124 3.46 3.92 -12.63
C ARG A 124 2.44 5.04 -12.45
N ILE A 125 1.15 4.70 -12.42
CA ILE A 125 0.08 5.71 -12.29
C ILE A 125 0.21 6.49 -10.97
N GLY A 126 0.51 5.81 -9.86
CA GLY A 126 0.71 6.48 -8.57
C GLY A 126 1.92 7.42 -8.56
N VAL A 127 3.00 7.03 -9.22
CA VAL A 127 4.22 7.85 -9.37
C VAL A 127 3.98 9.05 -10.30
N GLU A 128 3.25 8.87 -11.40
CA GLU A 128 2.90 9.95 -12.31
C GLU A 128 1.95 10.96 -11.66
N LEU A 129 0.95 10.49 -10.90
CA LEU A 129 0.08 11.35 -10.11
C LEU A 129 0.89 12.15 -9.08
N ALA A 130 1.84 11.51 -8.40
CA ALA A 130 2.74 12.21 -7.48
C ALA A 130 3.55 13.29 -8.19
N GLY A 131 4.06 12.99 -9.40
CA GLY A 131 4.74 13.96 -10.25
C GLY A 131 3.87 15.15 -10.60
N ALA A 132 2.64 14.92 -11.06
CA ALA A 132 1.70 15.99 -11.42
C ALA A 132 1.38 16.93 -10.25
N LEU A 133 1.21 16.37 -9.04
CA LEU A 133 0.95 17.17 -7.84
C LEU A 133 2.17 17.99 -7.40
N LEU A 134 3.38 17.45 -7.58
CA LEU A 134 4.64 18.17 -7.37
C LEU A 134 4.84 19.29 -8.40
N ASP A 135 4.62 19.01 -9.67
CA ASP A 135 4.81 19.97 -10.77
C ASP A 135 3.86 21.16 -10.67
N ARG A 136 2.67 20.95 -10.08
CA ARG A 136 1.70 22.01 -9.78
C ARG A 136 1.98 22.75 -8.47
N GLY A 137 2.96 22.29 -7.68
CA GLY A 137 3.27 22.86 -6.37
C GLY A 137 2.20 22.62 -5.30
N LEU A 138 1.29 21.67 -5.52
CA LEU A 138 0.32 21.24 -4.49
C LEU A 138 1.01 20.41 -3.41
N VAL A 139 2.07 19.70 -3.81
CA VAL A 139 2.98 18.98 -2.94
C VAL A 139 4.37 19.58 -3.13
N ARG A 140 5.12 19.73 -2.05
CA ARG A 140 6.49 20.24 -2.05
C ARG A 140 7.46 19.23 -1.46
N ARG A 141 8.72 19.36 -1.85
CA ARG A 141 9.84 18.63 -1.26
C ARG A 141 10.46 19.51 -0.19
N GLU A 142 10.48 19.01 1.03
CA GLU A 142 11.12 19.62 2.19
C GLU A 142 12.26 18.72 2.70
N GLU A 143 13.08 19.22 3.62
CA GLU A 143 14.15 18.42 4.23
C GLU A 143 13.61 17.17 4.96
N SER A 144 12.42 17.28 5.56
CA SER A 144 11.70 16.22 6.27
C SER A 144 11.04 15.19 5.35
N GLY A 145 10.89 15.48 4.05
CA GLY A 145 10.22 14.62 3.09
C GLY A 145 9.29 15.37 2.13
N LEU A 146 8.04 14.91 2.00
CA LEU A 146 7.03 15.56 1.17
C LEU A 146 5.98 16.19 2.07
N GLU A 147 5.54 17.40 1.72
CA GLU A 147 4.49 18.13 2.44
C GLU A 147 3.46 18.72 1.46
N ILE A 148 2.23 18.92 1.92
CA ILE A 148 1.20 19.61 1.15
C ILE A 148 1.38 21.12 1.33
N ASP A 149 1.29 21.86 0.24
CA ASP A 149 1.04 23.30 0.30
C ASP A 149 -0.45 23.54 0.52
N THR A 150 -0.87 23.73 1.77
CA THR A 150 -2.31 23.74 2.13
C THR A 150 -3.07 24.87 1.45
N GLU A 151 -2.47 26.04 1.28
CA GLU A 151 -3.09 27.17 0.57
C GLU A 151 -3.36 26.81 -0.90
N ARG A 152 -2.35 26.28 -1.61
CA ARG A 152 -2.51 25.87 -3.02
C ARG A 152 -3.45 24.68 -3.15
N TRP A 153 -3.35 23.71 -2.25
CA TRP A 153 -4.22 22.54 -2.22
C TRP A 153 -5.68 22.94 -2.04
N ASP A 154 -5.99 23.86 -1.12
CA ASP A 154 -7.36 24.29 -0.86
C ASP A 154 -7.91 25.25 -1.92
N ALA A 155 -7.03 25.89 -2.70
CA ALA A 155 -7.42 26.64 -3.90
C ALA A 155 -7.75 25.71 -5.08
N ASP A 156 -6.92 24.69 -5.33
CA ASP A 156 -7.07 23.75 -6.45
C ASP A 156 -8.14 22.68 -6.17
N LYS A 157 -8.18 22.18 -4.92
CA LYS A 157 -9.01 21.07 -4.44
C LYS A 157 -8.94 19.87 -5.38
N PRO A 158 -7.80 19.18 -5.48
CA PRO A 158 -7.65 18.05 -6.40
C PRO A 158 -8.74 17.00 -6.12
N LEU A 159 -9.53 16.69 -7.15
CA LEU A 159 -10.73 15.82 -7.06
C LEU A 159 -11.78 16.31 -6.03
N GLY A 160 -11.85 17.60 -5.77
CA GLY A 160 -12.78 18.21 -4.81
C GLY A 160 -12.36 18.08 -3.34
N LEU A 161 -11.14 17.64 -3.06
CA LEU A 161 -10.67 17.38 -1.70
C LEU A 161 -9.99 18.61 -1.08
N ALA A 162 -10.55 19.13 0.01
CA ALA A 162 -9.89 20.13 0.86
C ALA A 162 -8.97 19.46 1.89
N SER A 163 -7.90 20.14 2.32
CA SER A 163 -6.86 19.63 3.20
C SER A 163 -7.35 19.40 4.63
N GLY A 164 -8.08 20.36 5.21
CA GLY A 164 -8.52 20.32 6.62
C GLY A 164 -9.29 19.05 7.01
N PRO A 165 -10.34 18.61 6.28
CA PRO A 165 -11.07 17.37 6.58
C PRO A 165 -10.24 16.08 6.49
N LEU A 166 -9.04 16.14 5.88
CA LEU A 166 -8.14 15.00 5.72
C LEU A 166 -7.14 14.90 6.86
N GLU A 167 -7.05 15.92 7.73
CA GLU A 167 -6.16 15.90 8.88
C GLU A 167 -6.64 14.87 9.91
N ILE A 168 -5.75 13.95 10.27
CA ILE A 168 -5.97 12.98 11.34
C ILE A 168 -4.79 13.10 12.29
N GLU A 169 -5.08 13.27 13.58
CA GLU A 169 -4.05 13.42 14.61
C GLU A 169 -3.03 12.27 14.56
N GLY A 170 -1.75 12.62 14.49
CA GLY A 170 -0.64 11.67 14.41
C GLY A 170 -0.43 11.01 13.04
N GLN A 171 -1.18 11.38 12.01
CA GLN A 171 -0.96 10.90 10.64
C GLN A 171 -0.60 12.07 9.70
N PRO A 172 0.43 11.93 8.86
CA PRO A 172 0.76 12.96 7.89
C PRO A 172 -0.30 13.02 6.79
N LEU A 173 -0.66 14.24 6.37
CA LEU A 173 -1.49 14.45 5.18
C LEU A 173 -0.87 13.80 3.96
N ILE A 174 0.44 13.97 3.81
CA ILE A 174 1.22 13.35 2.75
C ILE A 174 2.60 12.94 3.24
N LYS A 175 3.12 11.86 2.66
CA LYS A 175 4.53 11.48 2.74
C LYS A 175 4.95 10.74 1.49
N GLY A 176 6.24 10.74 1.20
CA GLY A 176 6.80 9.94 0.11
C GLY A 176 6.84 8.46 0.48
N CYS A 177 6.28 7.60 -0.38
CA CYS A 177 6.46 6.15 -0.31
C CYS A 177 7.16 5.68 -1.58
N VAL A 178 8.24 4.90 -1.43
CA VAL A 178 9.06 4.48 -2.57
C VAL A 178 8.41 3.29 -3.27
N ASP A 179 8.14 3.46 -4.56
CA ASP A 179 7.60 2.41 -5.40
C ASP A 179 8.68 1.36 -5.73
N TRP A 180 8.45 0.08 -5.41
CA TRP A 180 9.44 -0.96 -5.74
C TRP A 180 9.62 -1.17 -7.24
N SER A 181 8.59 -0.91 -8.07
CA SER A 181 8.62 -1.12 -9.52
C SER A 181 9.24 0.05 -10.29
N GLU A 182 9.01 1.28 -9.83
CA GLU A 182 9.48 2.50 -10.50
C GLU A 182 10.69 3.13 -9.81
N ARG A 183 11.02 2.71 -8.58
CA ARG A 183 12.09 3.27 -7.72
C ARG A 183 11.99 4.79 -7.53
N ARG A 184 10.76 5.29 -7.54
CA ARG A 184 10.39 6.70 -7.38
C ARG A 184 9.33 6.83 -6.30
N HIS A 185 9.21 8.01 -5.71
CA HIS A 185 8.14 8.26 -4.74
C HIS A 185 6.78 8.33 -5.44
N HIS A 186 5.83 7.51 -4.98
CA HIS A 186 4.41 7.85 -5.00
C HIS A 186 4.04 8.47 -3.64
N LEU A 187 2.75 8.75 -3.45
CA LEU A 187 2.23 9.42 -2.26
C LEU A 187 1.57 8.41 -1.31
N ALA A 188 1.80 8.59 -0.02
CA ALA A 188 1.08 7.97 1.08
C ALA A 188 0.61 9.07 2.05
N GLY A 189 -0.15 8.72 3.09
CA GLY A 189 -0.79 9.68 4.00
C GLY A 189 -2.29 9.81 3.74
N THR A 190 -2.98 10.56 4.59
CA THR A 190 -4.45 10.63 4.58
C THR A 190 -4.98 11.25 3.28
N ALA A 191 -4.31 12.27 2.73
CA ALA A 191 -4.70 12.87 1.47
C ALA A 191 -4.46 11.94 0.28
N ALA A 192 -3.35 11.18 0.27
CA ALA A 192 -3.09 10.19 -0.76
C ALA A 192 -4.13 9.04 -0.74
N THR A 193 -4.57 8.64 0.46
CA THR A 193 -5.66 7.69 0.62
C THR A 193 -6.99 8.26 0.13
N ALA A 194 -7.34 9.49 0.50
CA ALA A 194 -8.56 10.13 0.04
C ALA A 194 -8.60 10.33 -1.48
N LEU A 195 -7.48 10.72 -2.10
CA LEU A 195 -7.35 10.76 -3.56
C LEU A 195 -7.60 9.38 -4.17
N THR A 196 -7.02 8.34 -3.60
CA THR A 196 -7.18 6.96 -4.10
C THR A 196 -8.63 6.49 -3.96
N ASP A 197 -9.27 6.78 -2.84
CA ASP A 197 -10.68 6.47 -2.60
C ASP A 197 -11.58 7.22 -3.61
N GLN A 198 -11.29 8.51 -3.88
CA GLN A 198 -12.02 9.26 -4.91
C GLN A 198 -11.84 8.71 -6.33
N LEU A 199 -10.64 8.24 -6.68
CA LEU A 199 -10.43 7.59 -7.98
C LEU A 199 -11.28 6.31 -8.13
N PHE A 200 -11.54 5.58 -7.04
CA PHE A 200 -12.48 4.47 -7.06
C PHE A 200 -13.94 4.94 -7.16
N GLU A 201 -14.33 5.95 -6.37
CA GLU A 201 -15.71 6.48 -6.36
C GLU A 201 -16.11 7.06 -7.72
N LEU A 202 -15.19 7.76 -8.39
CA LEU A 202 -15.38 8.27 -9.75
C LEU A 202 -15.34 7.16 -10.82
N GLY A 203 -15.00 5.92 -10.45
CA GLY A 203 -14.85 4.80 -11.37
C GLY A 203 -13.65 4.93 -12.31
N TRP A 204 -12.65 5.75 -11.94
CA TRP A 204 -11.44 5.97 -12.75
C TRP A 204 -10.46 4.82 -12.62
N ILE A 205 -10.45 4.17 -11.46
CA ILE A 205 -9.75 2.92 -11.24
C ILE A 205 -10.72 1.85 -10.75
N ALA A 206 -10.46 0.60 -11.14
CA ALA A 206 -11.23 -0.55 -10.69
C ALA A 206 -10.28 -1.68 -10.27
N ARG A 207 -10.72 -2.54 -9.35
CA ARG A 207 -9.94 -3.72 -8.93
C ARG A 207 -9.79 -4.69 -10.09
N ALA A 208 -8.55 -5.12 -10.35
CA ALA A 208 -8.28 -6.15 -11.33
C ALA A 208 -8.80 -7.51 -10.83
N ARG A 209 -9.22 -8.39 -11.75
CA ARG A 209 -9.83 -9.68 -11.39
C ARG A 209 -8.79 -10.69 -10.91
N GLU A 210 -7.57 -10.58 -11.41
CA GLU A 210 -6.50 -11.54 -11.20
C GLU A 210 -5.82 -11.42 -9.83
N HIS A 211 -5.89 -10.24 -9.19
CA HIS A 211 -5.18 -9.98 -7.94
C HIS A 211 -5.75 -8.78 -7.19
N LYS A 212 -5.99 -8.92 -5.87
CA LYS A 212 -6.68 -7.91 -5.05
C LYS A 212 -5.99 -6.54 -5.03
N ARG A 213 -4.65 -6.50 -4.95
CA ARG A 213 -3.87 -5.24 -4.98
C ARG A 213 -3.89 -4.56 -6.34
N ALA A 214 -4.02 -5.32 -7.43
CA ALA A 214 -3.93 -4.77 -8.76
C ALA A 214 -5.17 -3.92 -9.06
N VAL A 215 -4.96 -2.78 -9.69
CA VAL A 215 -6.03 -1.92 -10.19
C VAL A 215 -5.81 -1.67 -11.67
N VAL A 216 -6.89 -1.40 -12.39
CA VAL A 216 -6.84 -1.01 -13.80
C VAL A 216 -7.41 0.40 -13.91
N VAL A 217 -6.78 1.22 -14.73
CA VAL A 217 -7.34 2.51 -15.14
C VAL A 217 -8.45 2.22 -16.16
N THR A 218 -9.65 2.73 -15.90
CA THR A 218 -10.79 2.58 -16.81
C THR A 218 -10.67 3.59 -17.96
N PRO A 219 -11.43 3.45 -19.06
CA PRO A 219 -11.46 4.47 -20.12
C PRO A 219 -11.81 5.87 -19.57
N ALA A 220 -12.82 5.96 -18.70
CA ALA A 220 -13.18 7.21 -18.03
C ALA A 220 -12.05 7.74 -17.13
N GLY A 221 -11.32 6.84 -16.47
CA GLY A 221 -10.16 7.21 -15.67
C GLY A 221 -8.98 7.71 -16.50
N ALA A 222 -8.75 7.16 -17.69
CA ALA A 222 -7.70 7.64 -18.57
C ALA A 222 -7.97 9.09 -19.01
N GLU A 223 -9.21 9.38 -19.40
CA GLU A 223 -9.66 10.73 -19.74
C GLU A 223 -9.61 11.67 -18.53
N GLY A 224 -10.09 11.23 -17.36
CA GLY A 224 -10.12 12.00 -16.13
C GLY A 224 -8.73 12.35 -15.60
N LEU A 225 -7.83 11.37 -15.52
CA LEU A 225 -6.45 11.58 -15.08
C LEU A 225 -5.67 12.47 -16.06
N SER A 226 -5.92 12.32 -17.37
CA SER A 226 -5.34 13.20 -18.38
C SER A 226 -5.84 14.63 -18.24
N ARG A 227 -7.16 14.84 -18.09
CA ARG A 227 -7.76 16.16 -17.95
C ARG A 227 -7.38 16.83 -16.63
N GLU A 228 -7.57 16.16 -15.50
CA GLU A 228 -7.39 16.77 -14.19
C GLU A 228 -5.93 16.87 -13.80
N PHE A 229 -5.05 15.98 -14.24
CA PHE A 229 -3.65 15.90 -13.78
C PHE A 229 -2.61 15.93 -14.90
N GLY A 230 -3.02 15.91 -16.17
CA GLY A 230 -2.09 15.93 -17.30
C GLY A 230 -1.37 14.60 -17.54
N LEU A 231 -1.86 13.49 -16.98
CA LEU A 231 -1.22 12.18 -17.14
C LEU A 231 -1.38 11.67 -18.59
N ASN A 232 -0.28 11.17 -19.17
CA ASN A 232 -0.29 10.55 -20.50
C ASN A 232 -0.36 9.03 -20.37
N LEU A 233 -1.57 8.49 -20.53
CA LEU A 233 -1.88 7.08 -20.25
C LEU A 233 -2.12 6.24 -21.52
N LEU A 234 -1.76 6.78 -22.69
CA LEU A 234 -1.84 6.14 -24.00
C LEU A 234 -0.56 5.36 -24.35
#